data_AF-A0A505HSH5-F1
#
_entry.id   AF-A0A505HSH5-F1
#
_cell.length_a   1.000
_cell.length_b   1.000
_cell.length_c   1.000
_cell.angle_alpha   90.00
_cell.angle_beta   90.00
_cell.angle_gamma   90.00
#
_symmetry.space_group_name_H-M   'P 1'
#
loop_
_entity.id
_entity.type
_entity.pdbx_description
1 polymer ?
#
loop_
_entity_poly.entity_id
_entity_poly.type
_entity_poly.pdbx_seq_one_letter_code
_entity_poly.pdbx_strand_id
1 'polypeptide(L)'
;MDEATHRPPVAARSNRSPATTPVWLVGVLATLAGAVAAEAFTLAARGLGVPMEAAGVWEEQAQAIPVGAIARSVVLWSIGGIVLAVVAARRARRPVRVFVAGTVAFTVLSLAAPAFAQDTAVSTQLVLAGTHVIAGAVIIPILAARLSAPTTNRY
;
A
#
# COMPACT_ATOMS: atom_id res chain seq x y z
N MET A 1 -50.27 47.40 17.51
CA MET A 1 -50.65 46.12 16.90
C MET A 1 -49.32 45.50 16.47
N ASP A 2 -48.77 44.66 17.34
CA ASP A 2 -47.39 44.17 17.30
C ASP A 2 -47.17 43.18 16.16
N GLU A 3 -46.25 43.49 15.25
CA GLU A 3 -45.78 42.57 14.23
C GLU A 3 -44.61 41.75 14.80
N ALA A 4 -44.96 40.62 15.41
CA ALA A 4 -44.02 39.66 15.96
C ALA A 4 -43.17 39.04 14.83
N THR A 5 -41.90 39.43 14.77
CA THR A 5 -40.89 38.84 13.88
C THR A 5 -40.49 37.45 14.37
N HIS A 6 -41.24 36.43 13.96
CA HIS A 6 -40.89 35.04 14.20
C HIS A 6 -39.73 34.60 13.27
N ARG A 7 -38.48 34.77 13.71
CA ARG A 7 -37.33 34.10 13.09
C ARG A 7 -37.22 32.69 13.70
N PRO A 8 -37.32 31.61 12.92
CA PRO A 8 -37.05 30.28 13.45
C PRO A 8 -35.58 30.19 13.87
N PRO A 9 -35.26 29.43 14.93
CA PRO A 9 -33.88 29.16 15.29
C PRO A 9 -33.19 28.45 14.13
N VAL A 10 -32.13 29.06 13.60
CA VAL A 10 -31.21 28.38 12.68
C VAL A 10 -30.68 27.18 13.45
N ALA A 11 -31.22 26.00 13.15
CA ALA A 11 -30.71 24.75 13.67
C ALA A 11 -29.20 24.74 13.38
N ALA A 12 -28.40 24.76 14.45
CA ALA A 12 -26.96 24.60 14.34
C ALA A 12 -26.73 23.23 13.71
N ARG A 13 -26.56 23.21 12.38
CA ARG A 13 -26.04 22.06 11.67
C ARG A 13 -24.68 21.83 12.28
N SER A 14 -24.60 20.85 13.17
CA SER A 14 -23.34 20.37 13.71
C SER A 14 -22.52 19.91 12.51
N ASN A 15 -21.66 20.79 11.99
CA ASN A 15 -20.64 20.42 11.04
C ASN A 15 -19.73 19.44 11.77
N ARG A 16 -20.08 18.15 11.68
CA ARG A 16 -19.17 17.06 11.97
C ARG A 16 -18.12 17.15 10.87
N SER A 17 -17.11 18.00 11.09
CA SER A 17 -15.92 17.99 10.25
C SER A 17 -15.42 16.55 10.24
N PRO A 18 -15.33 15.88 9.09
CA PRO A 18 -14.80 14.53 9.04
C PRO A 18 -13.39 14.60 9.63
N ALA A 19 -13.19 13.93 10.77
CA ALA A 19 -11.89 13.84 11.41
C ALA A 19 -10.88 13.40 10.36
N THR A 20 -9.83 14.21 10.16
CA THR A 20 -8.82 13.96 9.14
C THR A 20 -8.11 12.65 9.47
N THR A 21 -8.41 11.58 8.71
CA THR A 21 -7.81 10.26 8.95
C THR A 21 -6.29 10.37 8.82
N PRO A 22 -5.50 9.95 9.83
CA PRO A 22 -4.06 10.14 9.81
C PRO A 22 -3.40 9.24 8.75
N VAL A 23 -2.33 9.73 8.13
CA VAL A 23 -1.63 9.06 7.00
C VAL A 23 -1.15 7.66 7.39
N TRP A 24 -0.72 7.45 8.63
CA TRP A 24 -0.30 6.13 9.11
C TRP A 24 -1.44 5.12 9.11
N LEU A 25 -2.65 5.53 9.50
CA LEU A 25 -3.82 4.65 9.54
C LEU A 25 -4.25 4.26 8.12
N VAL A 26 -4.24 5.21 7.19
CA VAL A 26 -4.51 4.91 5.78
C VAL A 26 -3.41 4.03 5.19
N GLY A 27 -2.15 4.24 5.56
CA GLY A 27 -1.04 3.36 5.19
C GLY A 27 -1.25 1.93 5.66
N VAL A 28 -1.62 1.73 6.93
CA VAL A 28 -1.92 0.40 7.49
C VAL A 28 -3.08 -0.27 6.73
N LEU A 29 -4.18 0.44 6.51
CA LEU A 29 -5.33 -0.11 5.78
C LEU A 29 -4.98 -0.46 4.32
N ALA A 30 -4.22 0.40 3.64
CA ALA A 30 -3.75 0.14 2.29
C ALA A 30 -2.83 -1.09 2.23
N THR A 31 -1.93 -1.24 3.20
CA THR A 31 -1.07 -2.41 3.34
C THR A 31 -1.86 -3.68 3.56
N LEU A 32 -2.88 -3.66 4.43
CA LEU A 32 -3.73 -4.83 4.65
C LEU A 32 -4.48 -5.23 3.36
N ALA A 33 -5.05 -4.26 2.65
CA ALA A 33 -5.71 -4.51 1.37
C ALA A 33 -4.73 -5.07 0.32
N GLY A 34 -3.53 -4.50 0.23
CA GLY A 34 -2.47 -4.98 -0.66
C GLY A 34 -2.00 -6.40 -0.32
N ALA A 35 -1.85 -6.72 0.97
CA ALA A 35 -1.47 -8.05 1.43
C ALA A 35 -2.52 -9.10 1.09
N VAL A 36 -3.81 -8.79 1.28
CA VAL A 36 -4.91 -9.68 0.92
C VAL A 36 -4.96 -9.90 -0.59
N ALA A 37 -4.83 -8.84 -1.40
CA ALA A 37 -4.85 -8.94 -2.86
C ALA A 37 -3.67 -9.77 -3.39
N ALA A 38 -2.47 -9.52 -2.85
CA ALA A 38 -1.25 -10.25 -3.19
C ALA A 38 -1.36 -11.74 -2.85
N GLU A 39 -1.83 -12.07 -1.63
CA GLU A 39 -2.02 -13.46 -1.21
C GLU A 39 -3.08 -14.15 -2.07
N ALA A 40 -4.24 -13.51 -2.31
CA ALA A 40 -5.30 -14.05 -3.16
C ALA A 40 -4.81 -14.38 -4.58
N PHE A 41 -3.99 -13.51 -5.16
CA PHE A 41 -3.38 -13.76 -6.47
C PHE A 41 -2.47 -14.99 -6.45
N THR A 42 -1.63 -15.13 -5.42
CA THR A 42 -0.74 -16.30 -5.29
C THR A 42 -1.49 -17.60 -5.01
N LEU A 43 -2.61 -17.55 -4.27
CA LEU A 43 -3.51 -18.68 -4.08
C LEU A 43 -4.19 -19.10 -5.39
N ALA A 44 -4.62 -18.13 -6.20
CA ALA A 44 -5.15 -18.42 -7.54
C ALA A 44 -4.09 -19.10 -8.42
N ALA A 45 -2.84 -18.60 -8.40
CA ALA A 45 -1.74 -19.21 -9.13
C ALA A 45 -1.45 -20.66 -8.67
N ARG A 46 -1.48 -20.94 -7.36
CA ARG A 46 -1.41 -22.32 -6.82
C ARG A 46 -2.53 -23.20 -7.37
N GLY A 47 -3.76 -22.69 -7.38
CA GLY A 47 -4.92 -23.40 -7.92
C GLY A 47 -4.81 -23.73 -9.42
N LEU A 48 -4.01 -22.96 -10.16
CA LEU A 48 -3.69 -23.20 -11.58
C LEU A 48 -2.48 -24.13 -11.79
N GLY A 49 -1.91 -24.70 -10.73
CA GLY A 49 -0.80 -25.65 -10.80
C GLY A 49 0.60 -25.02 -10.85
N VAL A 50 0.74 -23.73 -10.47
CA VAL A 50 2.06 -23.12 -10.33
C VAL A 50 2.81 -23.77 -9.16
N PRO A 51 4.08 -24.20 -9.33
CA PRO A 51 4.82 -24.95 -8.30
C PRO A 51 4.95 -24.19 -6.97
N MET A 52 5.01 -22.85 -7.03
CA MET A 52 5.23 -21.98 -5.88
C MET A 52 6.47 -22.36 -5.06
N GLU A 53 7.52 -22.73 -5.77
CA GLU A 53 8.86 -22.96 -5.22
C GLU A 53 9.75 -21.83 -5.70
N ALA A 54 10.49 -21.22 -4.77
CA ALA A 54 11.46 -20.18 -5.08
C ALA A 54 12.74 -20.41 -4.28
N ALA A 55 13.88 -20.24 -4.94
CA ALA A 55 15.17 -20.19 -4.29
C ALA A 55 15.44 -18.75 -3.82
N GLY A 56 15.87 -18.56 -2.58
CA GLY A 56 16.41 -17.28 -2.14
C GLY A 56 17.68 -16.90 -2.92
N VAL A 57 18.03 -15.60 -2.94
CA VAL A 57 19.26 -15.07 -3.59
C VAL A 57 20.54 -15.72 -3.05
N TRP A 58 20.46 -16.35 -1.87
CA TRP A 58 21.55 -17.00 -1.15
C TRP A 58 21.31 -18.50 -0.91
N GLU A 59 20.28 -19.09 -1.53
CA GLU A 59 19.91 -20.49 -1.33
C GLU A 59 20.15 -21.30 -2.62
N GLU A 60 20.80 -22.46 -2.48
CA GLU A 60 21.10 -23.36 -3.61
C GLU A 60 19.88 -24.20 -4.05
N GLN A 61 18.77 -24.20 -3.29
CA GLN A 61 17.63 -25.07 -3.53
C GLN A 61 16.33 -24.27 -3.39
N ALA A 62 15.43 -24.45 -4.36
CA ALA A 62 14.11 -23.84 -4.31
C ALA A 62 13.29 -24.41 -3.15
N GLN A 63 12.77 -23.55 -2.30
CA GLN A 63 11.93 -23.92 -1.17
C GLN A 63 10.46 -23.63 -1.50
N ALA A 64 9.58 -24.50 -1.02
CA ALA A 64 8.14 -24.29 -1.15
C ALA A 64 7.73 -23.01 -0.41
N ILE A 65 7.09 -22.08 -1.12
CA ILE A 65 6.57 -20.85 -0.54
C ILE A 65 5.34 -21.23 0.32
N PRO A 66 5.37 -21.07 1.66
CA PRO A 66 4.21 -21.43 2.47
C PRO A 66 3.05 -20.46 2.24
N VAL A 67 1.82 -20.93 2.43
CA VAL A 67 0.63 -20.06 2.42
C VAL A 67 0.77 -19.00 3.52
N GLY A 68 0.47 -17.75 3.19
CA GLY A 68 0.64 -16.59 4.07
C GLY A 68 2.06 -16.00 4.10
N ALA A 69 3.04 -16.59 3.42
CA ALA A 69 4.38 -16.01 3.32
C ALA A 69 4.37 -14.68 2.56
N ILE A 70 3.55 -14.57 1.52
CA ILE A 70 3.44 -13.35 0.72
C ILE A 70 2.77 -12.25 1.53
N ALA A 71 1.63 -12.53 2.16
CA ALA A 71 0.96 -11.58 3.04
C ALA A 71 1.89 -11.03 4.13
N ARG A 72 2.64 -11.91 4.82
CA ARG A 72 3.61 -11.49 5.85
C ARG A 72 4.71 -10.60 5.28
N SER A 73 5.27 -10.97 4.13
CA SER A 73 6.31 -10.17 3.46
C SER A 73 5.80 -8.80 3.06
N VAL A 74 4.58 -8.69 2.51
CA VAL A 74 3.96 -7.41 2.15
C VAL A 74 3.80 -6.52 3.38
N VAL A 75 3.33 -7.07 4.51
CA VAL A 75 3.20 -6.32 5.77
C VAL A 75 4.56 -5.83 6.25
N LEU A 76 5.58 -6.69 6.28
CA LEU A 76 6.93 -6.36 6.74
C LEU A 76 7.55 -5.24 5.89
N TRP A 77 7.55 -5.38 4.57
CA TRP A 77 8.13 -4.40 3.65
C TRP A 77 7.33 -3.09 3.59
N SER A 78 6.02 -3.14 3.82
CA SER A 78 5.18 -1.94 3.86
C SER A 78 5.53 -0.99 4.99
N ILE A 79 6.17 -1.47 6.07
CA ILE A 79 6.65 -0.59 7.16
C ILE A 79 7.59 0.47 6.59
N GLY A 80 8.54 0.07 5.72
CA GLY A 80 9.46 1.00 5.06
C GLY A 80 8.74 2.01 4.18
N GLY A 81 7.74 1.56 3.41
CA GLY A 81 6.90 2.43 2.58
C GLY A 81 6.08 3.44 3.39
N ILE A 82 5.52 3.02 4.53
CA ILE A 82 4.78 3.91 5.44
C ILE A 82 5.71 4.93 6.09
N VAL A 83 6.90 4.52 6.55
CA VAL A 83 7.92 5.44 7.08
C VAL A 83 8.30 6.47 6.02
N LEU A 84 8.57 6.03 4.79
CA LEU A 84 8.88 6.92 3.67
C LEU A 84 7.73 7.90 3.40
N ALA A 85 6.48 7.43 3.41
CA ALA A 85 5.30 8.28 3.23
C ALA A 85 5.20 9.35 4.32
N VAL A 86 5.40 8.97 5.59
CA VAL A 86 5.36 9.89 6.74
C VAL A 86 6.49 10.91 6.66
N VAL A 87 7.71 10.49 6.28
CA VAL A 87 8.85 11.40 6.12
C VAL A 87 8.62 12.36 4.94
N ALA A 88 8.13 11.86 3.81
CA ALA A 88 7.81 12.69 2.64
C ALA A 88 6.72 13.71 2.98
N ALA A 89 5.66 13.30 3.67
CA ALA A 89 4.58 14.19 4.13
C ALA A 89 5.08 15.32 5.03
N ARG A 90 6.09 15.04 5.87
CA ARG A 90 6.61 16.00 6.86
C ARG A 90 7.71 16.91 6.32
N ARG A 91 8.51 16.46 5.36
CA ARG A 91 9.75 17.16 4.96
C ARG A 91 9.82 17.62 3.51
N ALA A 92 9.00 17.09 2.61
CA ALA A 92 9.12 17.41 1.20
C ALA A 92 8.27 18.64 0.80
N ARG A 93 8.84 19.51 -0.04
CA ARG A 93 8.08 20.58 -0.72
C ARG A 93 7.02 20.03 -1.70
N ARG A 94 7.21 18.79 -2.18
CA ARG A 94 6.30 18.05 -3.08
C ARG A 94 6.17 16.58 -2.62
N PRO A 95 5.39 16.29 -1.57
CA PRO A 95 5.35 14.98 -0.89
C PRO A 95 4.96 13.82 -1.82
N VAL A 96 4.02 14.06 -2.74
CA VAL A 96 3.57 13.04 -3.71
C VAL A 96 4.70 12.58 -4.64
N ARG A 97 5.50 13.52 -5.18
CA ARG A 97 6.59 13.16 -6.10
C ARG A 97 7.69 12.35 -5.42
N VAL A 98 8.07 12.74 -4.20
CA VAL A 98 9.12 12.04 -3.43
C VAL A 98 8.65 10.64 -3.05
N PHE A 99 7.41 10.52 -2.59
CA PHE A 99 6.82 9.23 -2.25
C PHE A 99 6.75 8.31 -3.48
N VAL A 100 6.15 8.77 -4.58
CA VAL A 100 6.02 7.97 -5.82
C VAL A 100 7.38 7.53 -6.33
N ALA A 101 8.37 8.45 -6.43
CA ALA A 101 9.71 8.10 -6.90
C ALA A 101 10.38 7.05 -6.01
N GLY A 102 10.28 7.19 -4.69
CA GLY A 102 10.85 6.21 -3.76
C GLY A 102 10.15 4.86 -3.81
N THR A 103 8.82 4.83 -3.92
CA THR A 103 8.08 3.57 -4.11
C THR A 103 8.36 2.91 -5.45
N VAL A 104 8.53 3.68 -6.53
CA VAL A 104 8.92 3.13 -7.83
C VAL A 104 10.31 2.51 -7.76
N ALA A 105 11.27 3.19 -7.12
CA ALA A 105 12.61 2.64 -6.90
C ALA A 105 12.57 1.34 -6.08
N PHE A 106 11.76 1.30 -5.01
CA PHE A 106 11.52 0.10 -4.22
C PHE A 106 10.89 -1.03 -5.03
N THR A 107 9.89 -0.72 -5.86
CA THR A 107 9.25 -1.71 -6.73
C THR A 107 10.24 -2.27 -7.75
N VAL A 108 11.05 -1.43 -8.39
CA VAL A 108 12.09 -1.88 -9.33
C VAL A 108 13.11 -2.77 -8.62
N LEU A 109 13.56 -2.38 -7.42
CA LEU A 109 14.46 -3.20 -6.62
C LEU A 109 13.82 -4.54 -6.21
N SER A 110 12.53 -4.53 -5.89
CA SER A 110 11.77 -5.73 -5.54
C SER A 110 11.57 -6.67 -6.72
N LEU A 111 11.43 -6.14 -7.94
CA LEU A 111 11.32 -6.91 -9.17
C LEU A 111 12.65 -7.51 -9.62
N ALA A 112 13.78 -6.90 -9.22
CA ALA A 112 15.10 -7.43 -9.51
C ALA A 112 15.34 -8.77 -8.81
N ALA A 113 14.84 -8.96 -7.58
CA ALA A 113 15.07 -10.19 -6.81
C ALA A 113 14.53 -11.45 -7.52
N PRO A 114 13.26 -11.51 -7.97
CA PRO A 114 12.75 -12.64 -8.76
C PRO A 114 13.48 -12.84 -10.09
N ALA A 115 13.90 -11.74 -10.75
CA ALA A 115 14.56 -11.80 -12.05
C ALA A 115 15.95 -12.46 -12.00
N PHE A 116 16.64 -12.37 -10.86
CA PHE A 116 17.96 -12.97 -10.66
C PHE A 116 17.94 -14.34 -9.97
N ALA A 117 16.77 -14.88 -9.62
CA ALA A 117 16.64 -16.19 -8.98
C ALA A 117 16.78 -17.32 -10.01
N GLN A 118 18.03 -17.74 -10.27
CA GLN A 118 18.40 -18.68 -11.35
C GLN A 118 17.70 -20.05 -11.27
N ASP A 119 17.45 -20.57 -10.06
CA ASP A 119 16.80 -21.89 -9.85
C ASP A 119 15.28 -21.78 -9.57
N THR A 120 14.66 -20.64 -9.89
CA THR A 120 13.21 -20.47 -9.74
C THR A 120 12.52 -20.60 -11.09
N ALA A 121 11.51 -21.48 -11.17
CA ALA A 121 10.71 -21.64 -12.38
C ALA A 121 10.16 -20.30 -12.88
N VAL A 122 10.23 -20.05 -14.19
CA VAL A 122 9.79 -18.79 -14.83
C VAL A 122 8.33 -18.45 -14.46
N SER A 123 7.47 -19.46 -14.34
CA SER A 123 6.08 -19.28 -13.89
C SER A 123 6.00 -18.72 -12.46
N THR A 124 6.81 -19.23 -11.52
CA THR A 124 6.88 -18.69 -10.16
C THR A 124 7.47 -17.27 -10.16
N GLN A 125 8.52 -17.00 -10.95
CA GLN A 125 9.09 -15.66 -11.08
C GLN A 125 8.05 -14.64 -11.57
N LEU A 126 7.25 -15.00 -12.57
CA LEU A 126 6.17 -14.15 -13.09
C LEU A 126 5.08 -13.90 -12.05
N VAL A 127 4.70 -14.93 -11.28
CA VAL A 127 3.73 -14.78 -10.18
C VAL A 127 4.29 -13.85 -9.10
N LEU A 128 5.56 -13.99 -8.72
CA LEU A 128 6.21 -13.11 -7.75
C LEU A 128 6.28 -11.66 -8.25
N ALA A 129 6.70 -11.46 -9.50
CA ALA A 129 6.71 -10.14 -10.13
C ALA A 129 5.30 -9.51 -10.17
N GLY A 130 4.29 -10.28 -10.61
CA GLY A 130 2.89 -9.83 -10.64
C GLY A 130 2.36 -9.45 -9.26
N THR A 131 2.73 -10.21 -8.23
CA THR A 131 2.37 -9.93 -6.83
C THR A 131 2.90 -8.57 -6.38
N HIS A 132 4.13 -8.22 -6.73
CA HIS A 132 4.71 -6.91 -6.42
C HIS A 132 3.97 -5.78 -7.14
N VAL A 133 3.61 -5.98 -8.41
CA VAL A 133 2.85 -5.00 -9.18
C VAL A 133 1.47 -4.78 -8.57
N ILE A 134 0.75 -5.84 -8.19
CA ILE A 134 -0.57 -5.75 -7.54
C ILE A 134 -0.47 -4.99 -6.22
N ALA A 135 0.49 -5.35 -5.36
CA ALA A 135 0.70 -4.68 -4.09
C ALA A 135 0.99 -3.17 -4.28
N GLY A 136 1.87 -2.82 -5.23
CA GLY A 136 2.18 -1.43 -5.56
C GLY A 136 0.98 -0.67 -6.13
N ALA A 137 0.23 -1.29 -7.04
CA ALA A 137 -0.95 -0.67 -7.66
C ALA A 137 -2.08 -0.40 -6.68
N VAL A 138 -2.17 -1.16 -5.57
CA VAL A 138 -3.14 -0.89 -4.50
C VAL A 138 -2.62 0.18 -3.54
N ILE A 139 -1.40 0.02 -3.03
CA ILE A 139 -0.88 0.82 -1.92
C ILE A 139 -0.51 2.24 -2.36
N ILE A 140 0.18 2.39 -3.49
CA ILE A 140 0.73 3.67 -3.97
C ILE A 140 -0.37 4.72 -4.24
N PRO A 141 -1.43 4.45 -5.02
CA PRO A 141 -2.43 5.49 -5.32
C PRO A 141 -3.23 5.89 -4.07
N ILE A 142 -3.50 4.96 -3.15
CA ILE A 142 -4.20 5.26 -1.89
C ILE A 142 -3.37 6.26 -1.06
N LEU A 143 -2.08 5.99 -0.87
CA LEU A 143 -1.19 6.88 -0.13
C LEU A 143 -0.96 8.21 -0.87
N ALA A 144 -0.77 8.19 -2.19
CA ALA A 144 -0.61 9.40 -3.00
C ALA A 144 -1.84 10.32 -2.95
N ALA A 145 -3.05 9.75 -2.97
CA ALA A 145 -4.29 10.50 -2.82
C ALA A 145 -4.38 11.18 -1.45
N ARG A 146 -3.93 10.52 -0.37
CA ARG A 146 -3.87 11.14 0.97
C ARG A 146 -2.83 12.24 1.08
N LEU A 147 -1.66 12.07 0.46
CA LEU A 147 -0.62 13.10 0.44
C LEU A 147 -1.02 14.34 -0.38
N SER A 148 -2.00 14.20 -1.28
CA SER A 148 -2.56 15.30 -2.08
C SER A 148 -3.70 16.04 -1.38
N ALA A 149 -4.30 15.44 -0.33
CA ALA A 149 -5.38 16.06 0.41
C ALA A 149 -4.83 17.25 1.24
N PRO A 150 -5.45 18.44 1.18
CA PRO A 150 -4.99 19.60 1.95
C PRO A 150 -4.93 19.29 3.45
N THR A 151 -3.73 19.32 4.02
CA THR A 151 -3.54 19.37 5.48
C THR A 151 -4.02 20.71 5.99
N THR A 152 -5.24 20.78 6.50
CA THR A 152 -5.70 21.89 7.35
C THR A 152 -5.05 21.73 8.73
N ASN A 153 -3.75 22.01 8.83
CA ASN A 153 -3.04 22.00 10.09
C ASN A 153 -3.07 23.42 10.67
N ARG A 154 -3.95 23.64 11.66
CA ARG A 154 -3.90 24.81 12.54
C ARG A 154 -2.81 24.55 13.59
N TYR A 155 -1.72 25.31 13.52
CA TYR A 155 -0.98 25.75 14.69
C TYR A 155 -1.46 27.16 15.03
#